data_AF-A0A7V8E131-F1
#
_entry.id   AF-A0A7V8E131-F1
#
_cell.length_a   1.000
_cell.length_b   1.000
_cell.length_c   1.000
_cell.angle_alpha   90.00
_cell.angle_beta   90.00
_cell.angle_gamma   90.00
#
_symmetry.space_group_name_H-M   'P 1'
#
loop_
_entity.id
_entity.type
_entity.pdbx_description
1 polymer ?
#
loop_
_entity_poly.entity_id
_entity_poly.type
_entity_poly.pdbx_seq_one_letter_code
_entity_poly.pdbx_strand_id
1 'polypeptide(L)'
;MPLRLCFCAAFLAASSLAHAQYLDSVTLTSGRAMEGEVQKVTSKEISLVPPGAGSPIILQRESVVGEIAWDESSIPPAMNNGISQFGSGKYPEAAANFLKAYNSGATRLVLKQVCAYKMAESFRLAMNFAEAAISYQKLLKDFPESFYTRDAYSAIVDCFMYGNPPNYAEARKYITEISAKAKDLGLPDDFVGELKLKDARMYERQGQSGPALGVYNGLLNHKTPRIQWAAYAGLGTCQLIAKEYDKAKSSFQKVIDNADRSQSASLGRAYNGLGECLLTGGLTAENVKEALLCFLRTVTLYLPSGTDLIDDHAKAMMMGARCFHTLADLETVQEAKDKLTGEWQKLAGRFNDTYGGDFPNWLKAVKEPLGK
;
A
#
# COMPACT_ATOMS: atom_id res chain seq x y z
N MET A 1 -53.09 -3.85 -70.86
CA MET A 1 -51.91 -3.04 -70.48
C MET A 1 -51.52 -3.41 -69.05
N PRO A 2 -50.38 -4.07 -68.79
CA PRO A 2 -49.92 -4.36 -67.44
C PRO A 2 -48.95 -3.26 -66.95
N LEU A 3 -49.23 -2.74 -65.75
CA LEU A 3 -48.41 -1.74 -65.06
C LEU A 3 -47.22 -2.47 -64.39
N ARG A 4 -45.99 -2.19 -64.84
CA ARG A 4 -44.75 -2.68 -64.20
C ARG A 4 -44.37 -1.72 -63.05
N LEU A 5 -44.43 -2.21 -61.81
CA LEU A 5 -43.85 -1.52 -60.64
C LEU A 5 -42.34 -1.73 -60.63
N CYS A 6 -41.56 -0.66 -60.87
CA CYS A 6 -40.12 -0.65 -60.64
C CYS A 6 -39.82 -0.44 -59.15
N PHE A 7 -39.25 -1.45 -58.49
CA PHE A 7 -38.65 -1.30 -57.17
C PHE A 7 -37.26 -0.65 -57.32
N CYS A 8 -37.15 0.64 -56.99
CA CYS A 8 -35.85 1.30 -56.82
C CYS A 8 -35.27 0.88 -55.46
N ALA A 9 -34.27 0.01 -55.46
CA ALA A 9 -33.45 -0.28 -54.28
C ALA A 9 -32.55 0.92 -53.98
N ALA A 10 -32.91 1.71 -52.96
CA ALA A 10 -32.05 2.76 -52.43
C ALA A 10 -30.91 2.11 -51.64
N PHE A 11 -29.70 2.09 -52.20
CA PHE A 11 -28.47 1.81 -51.46
C PHE A 11 -28.21 2.97 -50.50
N LEU A 12 -28.59 2.80 -49.23
CA LEU A 12 -28.07 3.61 -48.13
C LEU A 12 -26.60 3.23 -47.97
N ALA A 13 -25.71 4.01 -48.60
CA ALA A 13 -24.30 4.02 -48.24
C ALA A 13 -24.21 4.53 -46.80
N ALA A 14 -24.22 3.61 -45.84
CA ALA A 14 -23.85 3.89 -44.47
C ALA A 14 -22.37 4.29 -44.52
N SER A 15 -22.11 5.59 -44.64
CA SER A 15 -20.79 6.16 -44.43
C SER A 15 -20.40 5.77 -43.02
N SER A 16 -19.55 4.74 -42.90
CA SER A 16 -18.88 4.41 -41.66
C SER A 16 -18.08 5.65 -41.29
N LEU A 17 -18.66 6.49 -40.42
CA LEU A 17 -17.91 7.55 -39.77
C LEU A 17 -16.73 6.83 -39.14
N ALA A 18 -15.54 7.10 -39.68
CA ALA A 18 -14.29 6.65 -39.10
C ALA A 18 -14.30 7.19 -37.67
N HIS A 19 -14.65 6.33 -36.72
CA HIS A 19 -14.59 6.68 -35.31
C HIS A 19 -13.11 6.99 -35.07
N ALA A 20 -12.82 8.18 -34.56
CA ALA A 20 -11.48 8.55 -34.17
C ALA A 20 -10.99 7.48 -33.18
N GLN A 21 -10.07 6.63 -33.64
CA GLN A 21 -9.62 5.50 -32.87
C GLN A 21 -8.50 6.00 -31.96
N TYR A 22 -8.75 5.99 -30.65
CA TYR A 22 -7.72 6.28 -29.66
C TYR A 22 -6.63 5.21 -29.71
N LEU A 23 -5.37 5.62 -29.63
CA LEU A 23 -4.22 4.72 -29.62
C LEU A 23 -3.68 4.56 -28.19
N ASP A 24 -4.48 3.95 -27.31
CA ASP A 24 -4.00 3.57 -25.98
C ASP A 24 -3.02 2.40 -26.08
N SER A 25 -2.14 2.24 -25.09
CA SER A 25 -1.15 1.17 -25.04
C SER A 25 -1.21 0.40 -23.72
N VAL A 26 -1.29 -0.93 -23.84
CA VAL A 26 -1.34 -1.88 -22.72
C VAL A 26 -0.07 -2.73 -22.77
N THR A 27 0.76 -2.65 -21.73
CA THR A 27 1.99 -3.45 -21.62
C THR A 27 1.69 -4.76 -20.88
N LEU A 28 2.08 -5.89 -21.47
CA LEU A 28 1.87 -7.21 -20.89
C LEU A 28 3.04 -7.66 -20.01
N THR A 29 2.83 -8.70 -19.19
CA THR A 29 3.87 -9.36 -18.37
C THR A 29 5.00 -9.97 -19.19
N SER A 30 4.77 -10.21 -20.48
CA SER A 30 5.79 -10.61 -21.44
C SER A 30 6.70 -9.46 -21.89
N GLY A 31 6.43 -8.22 -21.51
CA GLY A 31 7.09 -7.01 -22.01
C GLY A 31 6.56 -6.53 -23.37
N ARG A 32 5.63 -7.26 -24.00
CA ARG A 32 4.97 -6.85 -25.24
C ARG A 32 3.96 -5.74 -24.97
N ALA A 33 4.02 -4.65 -25.74
CA ALA A 33 2.96 -3.64 -25.79
C ALA A 33 1.90 -4.01 -26.84
N MET A 34 0.64 -3.71 -26.52
CA MET A 34 -0.49 -3.82 -27.45
C MET A 34 -1.17 -2.45 -27.55
N GLU A 35 -1.41 -2.00 -28.78
CA GLU A 35 -2.01 -0.71 -29.05
C GLU A 35 -3.45 -0.85 -29.56
N GLY A 36 -4.31 0.08 -29.16
CA GLY A 36 -5.71 0.13 -29.57
C GLY A 36 -6.56 0.97 -28.62
N GLU A 37 -7.85 1.07 -28.92
CA GLU A 37 -8.77 1.77 -28.03
C GLU A 37 -9.17 0.86 -26.88
N VAL A 38 -8.88 1.27 -25.65
CA VAL A 38 -9.38 0.58 -24.46
C VAL A 38 -10.85 0.98 -24.22
N GLN A 39 -11.76 0.02 -24.39
CA GLN A 39 -13.20 0.27 -24.26
C GLN A 39 -13.75 -0.07 -22.88
N LYS A 40 -13.15 -1.07 -22.21
CA LYS A 40 -13.57 -1.56 -20.90
C LYS A 40 -12.36 -1.93 -20.08
N VAL A 41 -12.36 -1.58 -18.81
CA VAL A 41 -11.35 -2.00 -17.84
C VAL A 41 -12.06 -2.41 -16.57
N THR A 42 -11.83 -3.64 -16.12
CA THR A 42 -12.37 -4.17 -14.87
C THR A 42 -11.29 -4.75 -13.97
N SER A 43 -11.68 -5.23 -12.79
CA SER A 43 -10.82 -6.01 -11.90
C SER A 43 -10.32 -7.33 -12.52
N LYS A 44 -10.98 -7.83 -13.58
CA LYS A 44 -10.67 -9.14 -14.21
C LYS A 44 -10.04 -9.01 -15.59
N GLU A 45 -10.44 -8.01 -16.36
CA GLU A 45 -10.09 -7.95 -17.79
C GLU A 45 -10.00 -6.52 -18.33
N ILE A 46 -9.30 -6.41 -19.46
CA ILE A 46 -9.22 -5.21 -20.29
C ILE A 46 -9.71 -5.57 -21.69
N SER A 47 -10.64 -4.79 -22.23
CA SER A 47 -11.11 -4.90 -23.61
C SER A 47 -10.41 -3.85 -24.47
N LEU A 48 -9.59 -4.30 -25.42
CA LEU A 48 -8.77 -3.45 -26.30
C LEU A 48 -9.18 -3.69 -27.76
N VAL A 49 -9.44 -2.64 -28.53
CA VAL A 49 -9.74 -2.74 -29.97
C VAL A 49 -8.56 -2.21 -30.79
N PRO A 50 -7.73 -3.08 -31.38
CA PRO A 50 -6.60 -2.65 -32.21
C PRO A 50 -7.03 -1.85 -33.45
N PRO A 51 -6.14 -1.02 -34.02
CA PRO A 51 -6.38 -0.32 -35.26
C PRO A 51 -6.84 -1.25 -36.40
N GLY A 52 -8.00 -0.94 -37.00
CA GLY A 52 -8.57 -1.74 -38.09
C GLY A 52 -9.16 -3.10 -37.70
N ALA A 53 -9.15 -3.47 -36.42
CA ALA A 53 -9.80 -4.69 -35.95
C ALA A 53 -11.31 -4.51 -35.81
N GLY A 54 -12.09 -5.49 -36.27
CA GLY A 54 -13.56 -5.50 -36.14
C GLY A 54 -14.06 -6.05 -34.80
N SER A 55 -13.18 -6.49 -33.90
CA SER A 55 -13.58 -7.07 -32.61
C SER A 55 -12.53 -6.81 -31.52
N PRO A 56 -12.95 -6.62 -30.26
CA PRO A 56 -12.01 -6.43 -29.16
C PRO A 56 -11.21 -7.69 -28.83
N ILE A 57 -9.97 -7.48 -28.37
CA ILE A 57 -9.13 -8.47 -27.71
C ILE A 57 -9.38 -8.34 -26.20
N ILE A 58 -9.68 -9.46 -25.56
CA ILE A 58 -9.85 -9.52 -24.10
C ILE A 58 -8.54 -9.95 -23.45
N LEU A 59 -7.96 -9.06 -22.67
CA LEU A 59 -6.73 -9.27 -21.92
C LEU A 59 -7.09 -9.55 -20.46
N GLN A 60 -6.58 -10.64 -19.88
CA GLN A 60 -6.75 -10.93 -18.47
C GLN A 60 -5.93 -9.95 -17.62
N ARG A 61 -6.48 -9.44 -16.50
CA ARG A 61 -5.86 -8.40 -15.68
C ARG A 61 -4.45 -8.77 -15.22
N GLU A 62 -4.21 -10.03 -14.93
CA GLU A 62 -2.95 -10.59 -14.42
C GLU A 62 -1.88 -10.64 -15.51
N SER A 63 -2.28 -10.59 -16.78
CA SER A 63 -1.37 -10.53 -17.91
C SER A 63 -0.86 -9.11 -18.20
N VAL A 64 -1.39 -8.09 -17.52
CA VAL A 64 -1.09 -6.67 -17.77
C VAL A 64 -0.18 -6.11 -16.67
N VAL A 65 0.92 -5.49 -17.09
CA VAL A 65 1.89 -4.82 -16.23
C VAL A 65 1.60 -3.33 -16.15
N GLY A 66 1.59 -2.80 -14.93
CA GLY A 66 1.59 -1.36 -14.69
C GLY A 66 0.27 -0.66 -15.06
N GLU A 67 0.41 0.63 -15.38
CA GLU A 67 -0.70 1.50 -15.81
C GLU A 67 -0.88 1.44 -17.33
N ILE A 68 -2.12 1.58 -17.79
CA ILE A 68 -2.44 1.75 -19.21
C ILE A 68 -1.94 3.13 -19.64
N ALA A 69 -1.15 3.19 -20.71
CA ALA A 69 -0.74 4.45 -21.31
C ALA A 69 -1.88 4.93 -22.23
N TRP A 70 -2.56 6.00 -21.81
CA TRP A 70 -3.69 6.54 -22.54
C TRP A 70 -3.23 7.44 -23.69
N ASP A 71 -3.95 7.41 -24.80
CA ASP A 71 -3.74 8.36 -25.90
C ASP A 71 -3.86 9.80 -25.37
N GLU A 72 -2.83 10.63 -25.59
CA GLU A 72 -2.78 12.02 -25.11
C GLU A 72 -3.98 12.84 -25.57
N SER A 73 -4.48 12.60 -26.79
CA SER A 73 -5.66 13.27 -27.34
C SER A 73 -6.96 12.91 -26.62
N SER A 74 -6.97 11.78 -25.91
CA SER A 74 -8.11 11.29 -25.14
C SER A 74 -8.12 11.79 -23.69
N ILE A 75 -6.99 12.31 -23.19
CA ILE A 75 -6.83 12.76 -21.80
C ILE A 75 -7.42 14.18 -21.66
N PRO A 76 -8.45 14.39 -20.82
CA PRO A 76 -8.98 15.72 -20.59
C PRO A 76 -7.90 16.67 -20.01
N PRO A 77 -7.86 17.95 -20.39
CA PRO A 77 -6.84 18.89 -19.87
C PRO A 77 -6.79 18.96 -18.33
N ALA A 78 -7.95 18.86 -17.67
CA ALA A 78 -8.03 18.81 -16.21
C ALA A 78 -7.35 17.55 -15.64
N MET A 79 -7.47 16.40 -16.30
CA MET A 79 -6.78 15.17 -15.86
C MET A 79 -5.27 15.33 -16.00
N ASN A 80 -4.79 15.90 -17.11
CA ASN A 80 -3.36 16.14 -17.31
C ASN A 80 -2.77 17.10 -16.25
N ASN A 81 -3.49 18.18 -15.92
CA ASN A 81 -3.13 19.06 -14.80
C ASN A 81 -3.10 18.31 -13.47
N GLY A 82 -4.08 17.43 -13.22
CA GLY A 82 -4.12 16.57 -12.03
C GLY A 82 -2.91 15.64 -11.93
N ILE A 83 -2.52 14.99 -13.02
CA ILE A 83 -1.32 14.13 -13.10
C ILE A 83 -0.06 14.93 -12.77
N SER A 84 0.11 16.10 -13.39
CA SER A 84 1.26 16.98 -13.14
C SER A 84 1.35 17.43 -11.67
N GLN A 85 0.23 17.83 -11.08
CA GLN A 85 0.17 18.27 -9.69
C GLN A 85 0.40 17.10 -8.72
N PHE A 86 -0.15 15.92 -9.02
CA PHE A 86 0.05 14.70 -8.25
C PHE A 86 1.55 14.35 -8.19
N GLY A 87 2.23 14.34 -9.34
CA GLY A 87 3.67 14.07 -9.42
C GLY A 87 4.53 15.12 -8.71
N SER A 88 4.01 16.34 -8.53
CA SER A 88 4.68 17.44 -7.81
C SER A 88 4.33 17.48 -6.32
N GLY A 89 3.57 16.51 -5.79
CA GLY A 89 3.14 16.48 -4.39
C GLY A 89 2.05 17.49 -4.01
N LYS A 90 1.47 18.20 -4.98
CA LYS A 90 0.37 19.17 -4.79
C LYS A 90 -0.97 18.46 -4.76
N TYR A 91 -1.14 17.61 -3.76
CA TYR A 91 -2.25 16.67 -3.71
C TYR A 91 -3.64 17.31 -3.63
N PRO A 92 -3.88 18.38 -2.85
CA PRO A 92 -5.19 19.04 -2.84
C PRO A 92 -5.60 19.58 -4.21
N GLU A 93 -4.69 20.21 -4.94
CA GLU A 93 -4.94 20.73 -6.28
C GLU A 93 -5.14 19.59 -7.29
N ALA A 94 -4.35 18.53 -7.17
CA ALA A 94 -4.49 17.34 -8.00
C ALA A 94 -5.89 16.72 -7.84
N ALA A 95 -6.37 16.56 -6.60
CA ALA A 95 -7.70 16.05 -6.32
C ALA A 95 -8.81 16.90 -6.98
N ALA A 96 -8.70 18.22 -6.89
CA ALA A 96 -9.65 19.14 -7.52
C ALA A 96 -9.67 19.01 -9.06
N ASN A 97 -8.49 18.86 -9.68
CA ASN A 97 -8.37 18.68 -11.13
C ASN A 97 -8.90 17.32 -11.59
N PHE A 98 -8.64 16.24 -10.84
CA PHE A 98 -9.23 14.94 -11.12
C PHE A 98 -10.75 14.95 -10.97
N LEU A 99 -11.31 15.63 -9.97
CA LEU A 99 -12.76 15.80 -9.82
C LEU A 99 -13.37 16.57 -11.01
N LYS A 100 -12.70 17.63 -11.48
CA LYS A 100 -13.13 18.37 -12.66
C LYS A 100 -13.14 17.49 -13.92
N ALA A 101 -12.11 16.67 -14.11
CA ALA A 101 -12.07 15.71 -15.21
C ALA A 101 -13.17 14.63 -15.07
N TYR A 102 -13.38 14.10 -13.87
CA TYR A 102 -14.41 13.11 -13.57
C TYR A 102 -15.82 13.58 -13.97
N ASN A 103 -16.15 14.83 -13.62
CA ASN A 103 -17.46 15.43 -13.87
C ASN A 103 -17.65 15.93 -15.32
N SER A 104 -16.60 15.94 -16.14
CA SER A 104 -16.72 16.33 -17.56
C SER A 104 -17.48 15.28 -18.36
N GLY A 105 -18.42 15.73 -19.21
CA GLY A 105 -19.15 14.87 -20.14
C GLY A 105 -18.28 14.29 -21.25
N ALA A 106 -17.14 14.92 -21.54
CA ALA A 106 -16.20 14.48 -22.58
C ALA A 106 -15.23 13.37 -22.10
N THR A 107 -15.17 13.09 -20.80
CA THR A 107 -14.25 12.10 -20.24
C THR A 107 -14.75 10.68 -20.50
N ARG A 108 -13.95 9.88 -21.21
CA ARG A 108 -14.20 8.44 -21.44
C ARG A 108 -14.46 7.71 -20.12
N LEU A 109 -15.36 6.73 -20.12
CA LEU A 109 -15.72 5.99 -18.90
C LEU A 109 -14.51 5.31 -18.23
N VAL A 110 -13.60 4.76 -19.04
CA VAL A 110 -12.33 4.17 -18.57
C VAL A 110 -11.43 5.18 -17.87
N LEU A 111 -11.43 6.45 -18.30
CA LEU A 111 -10.68 7.52 -17.64
C LEU A 111 -11.39 8.06 -16.39
N LYS A 112 -12.72 7.95 -16.29
CA LYS A 112 -13.45 8.36 -15.09
C LYS A 112 -13.06 7.54 -13.86
N GLN A 113 -12.92 6.21 -13.99
CA GLN A 113 -12.43 5.40 -12.87
C GLN A 113 -10.98 5.77 -12.47
N VAL A 114 -10.11 6.11 -13.44
CA VAL A 114 -8.74 6.61 -13.16
C VAL A 114 -8.79 7.92 -12.37
N CYS A 115 -9.61 8.88 -12.80
CA CYS A 115 -9.78 10.16 -12.11
C CYS A 115 -10.30 9.96 -10.68
N ALA A 116 -11.32 9.12 -10.49
CA ALA A 116 -11.88 8.85 -9.17
C ALA A 116 -10.86 8.18 -8.24
N TYR A 117 -10.07 7.21 -8.74
CA TYR A 117 -9.00 6.58 -7.98
C TYR A 117 -7.88 7.58 -7.62
N LYS A 118 -7.35 8.33 -8.60
CA LYS A 118 -6.27 9.29 -8.36
C LYS A 118 -6.70 10.45 -7.45
N MET A 119 -7.96 10.88 -7.52
CA MET A 119 -8.53 11.83 -6.56
C MET A 119 -8.48 11.29 -5.12
N ALA A 120 -8.87 10.03 -4.92
CA ALA A 120 -8.83 9.39 -3.60
C ALA A 120 -7.38 9.20 -3.10
N GLU A 121 -6.46 8.81 -3.97
CA GLU A 121 -5.03 8.72 -3.65
C GLU A 121 -4.44 10.08 -3.29
N SER A 122 -4.84 11.16 -3.98
CA SER A 122 -4.44 12.52 -3.61
C SER A 122 -4.87 12.86 -2.18
N PHE A 123 -6.12 12.59 -1.80
CA PHE A 123 -6.55 12.82 -0.42
C PHE A 123 -5.76 11.96 0.57
N ARG A 124 -5.51 10.69 0.24
CA ARG A 124 -4.76 9.77 1.11
C ARG A 124 -3.32 10.24 1.34
N LEU A 125 -2.64 10.67 0.28
CA LEU A 125 -1.26 11.18 0.34
C LEU A 125 -1.17 12.57 0.99
N ALA A 126 -2.25 13.35 0.98
CA ALA A 126 -2.41 14.56 1.79
C ALA A 126 -2.73 14.27 3.26
N MET A 127 -2.71 12.99 3.69
CA MET A 127 -3.14 12.51 5.01
C MET A 127 -4.60 12.88 5.37
N ASN A 128 -5.41 13.22 4.37
CA ASN A 128 -6.83 13.46 4.54
C ASN A 128 -7.62 12.14 4.38
N PHE A 129 -7.47 11.27 5.38
CA PHE A 129 -7.96 9.89 5.32
C PHE A 129 -9.50 9.78 5.25
N ALA A 130 -10.24 10.71 5.86
CA ALA A 130 -11.70 10.69 5.82
C ALA A 130 -12.22 10.92 4.38
N GLU A 131 -11.75 11.98 3.72
CA GLU A 131 -12.09 12.31 2.34
C GLU A 131 -11.58 11.27 1.35
N ALA A 132 -10.41 10.68 1.62
CA ALA A 132 -9.89 9.57 0.83
C ALA A 132 -10.81 8.35 0.90
N ALA A 133 -11.23 7.93 2.09
CA ALA A 133 -12.15 6.80 2.28
C ALA A 133 -13.48 7.04 1.55
N ILE A 134 -14.08 8.24 1.69
CA ILE A 134 -15.31 8.61 0.98
C ILE A 134 -15.10 8.54 -0.54
N SER A 135 -13.96 9.00 -1.04
CA SER A 135 -13.65 9.02 -2.47
C SER A 135 -13.46 7.60 -3.04
N TYR A 136 -12.78 6.70 -2.32
CA TYR A 136 -12.68 5.29 -2.71
C TYR A 136 -14.03 4.58 -2.65
N GLN A 137 -14.85 4.84 -1.63
CA GLN A 137 -16.20 4.28 -1.53
C GLN A 137 -17.07 4.73 -2.71
N LYS A 138 -16.94 6.01 -3.12
CA LYS A 138 -17.61 6.52 -4.31
C LYS A 138 -17.12 5.82 -5.58
N LEU A 139 -15.81 5.62 -5.74
CA LEU A 139 -15.26 4.85 -6.85
C LEU A 139 -15.87 3.44 -6.91
N LEU A 140 -15.92 2.71 -5.79
CA LEU A 140 -16.46 1.35 -5.73
C LEU A 140 -17.98 1.32 -5.94
N LYS A 141 -18.70 2.39 -5.57
CA LYS A 141 -20.13 2.52 -5.84
C LYS A 141 -20.40 2.75 -7.32
N ASP A 142 -19.67 3.67 -7.95
CA ASP A 142 -19.88 4.06 -9.34
C ASP A 142 -19.28 3.01 -10.31
N PHE A 143 -18.24 2.29 -9.88
CA PHE A 143 -17.49 1.28 -10.65
C PHE A 143 -17.17 0.06 -9.77
N PRO A 144 -18.16 -0.80 -9.45
CA PRO A 144 -17.97 -1.94 -8.54
C PRO A 144 -16.93 -2.96 -9.02
N GLU A 145 -16.80 -3.12 -10.34
CA GLU A 145 -15.78 -3.96 -10.98
C GLU A 145 -14.60 -3.15 -11.50
N SER A 146 -14.30 -1.98 -10.92
CA SER A 146 -13.16 -1.13 -11.33
C SER A 146 -11.84 -1.91 -11.42
N PHE A 147 -10.97 -1.48 -12.33
CA PHE A 147 -9.56 -1.93 -12.36
C PHE A 147 -8.86 -1.74 -11.01
N TYR A 148 -9.31 -0.75 -10.25
CA TYR A 148 -8.78 -0.35 -8.95
C TYR A 148 -9.53 -0.96 -7.76
N THR A 149 -10.45 -1.92 -7.97
CA THR A 149 -11.28 -2.45 -6.88
C THR A 149 -10.44 -2.99 -5.72
N ARG A 150 -9.40 -3.79 -6.00
CA ARG A 150 -8.47 -4.30 -4.99
C ARG A 150 -7.82 -3.17 -4.20
N ASP A 151 -7.21 -2.23 -4.91
CA ASP A 151 -6.41 -1.15 -4.32
C ASP A 151 -7.30 -0.20 -3.50
N ALA A 152 -8.50 0.12 -4.00
CA ALA A 152 -9.47 0.94 -3.31
C ALA A 152 -9.95 0.30 -2.00
N TYR A 153 -10.25 -1.00 -1.97
CA TYR A 153 -10.62 -1.67 -0.71
C TYR A 153 -9.47 -1.69 0.28
N SER A 154 -8.24 -2.00 -0.16
CA SER A 154 -7.05 -1.93 0.70
C SER A 154 -6.83 -0.53 1.25
N ALA A 155 -6.98 0.50 0.41
CA ALA A 155 -6.79 1.89 0.79
C ALA A 155 -7.88 2.39 1.74
N ILE A 156 -9.14 1.93 1.62
CA ILE A 156 -10.21 2.24 2.59
C ILE A 156 -9.84 1.70 3.97
N VAL A 157 -9.36 0.45 4.05
CA VAL A 157 -8.90 -0.16 5.30
C VAL A 157 -7.76 0.67 5.91
N ASP A 158 -6.79 1.09 5.10
CA ASP A 158 -5.71 1.96 5.55
C ASP A 158 -6.23 3.32 6.05
N CYS A 159 -7.14 3.95 5.32
CA CYS A 159 -7.71 5.24 5.73
C CYS A 159 -8.37 5.15 7.11
N PHE A 160 -9.10 4.07 7.39
CA PHE A 160 -9.68 3.86 8.72
C PHE A 160 -8.65 3.45 9.78
N MET A 161 -7.61 2.71 9.42
CA MET A 161 -6.55 2.28 10.34
C MET A 161 -5.61 3.43 10.76
N TYR A 162 -5.35 4.38 9.86
CA TYR A 162 -4.41 5.48 10.06
C TYR A 162 -5.08 6.86 10.18
N GLY A 163 -6.41 6.93 10.05
CA GLY A 163 -7.19 8.14 10.34
C GLY A 163 -6.93 8.68 11.75
N ASN A 164 -7.22 9.96 11.96
CA ASN A 164 -7.09 10.60 13.27
C ASN A 164 -8.44 11.11 13.78
N PRO A 165 -9.13 10.40 14.71
CA PRO A 165 -8.71 9.15 15.34
C PRO A 165 -8.90 7.91 14.43
N PRO A 166 -8.18 6.79 14.69
CA PRO A 166 -8.39 5.54 13.96
C PRO A 166 -9.79 4.94 14.20
N ASN A 167 -10.39 4.36 13.16
CA ASN A 167 -11.69 3.69 13.23
C ASN A 167 -11.57 2.20 12.81
N TYR A 168 -10.97 1.40 13.69
CA TYR A 168 -10.74 -0.03 13.45
C TYR A 168 -12.03 -0.85 13.25
N ALA A 169 -13.17 -0.38 13.80
CA ALA A 169 -14.46 -1.07 13.64
C ALA A 169 -14.94 -1.00 12.18
N GLU A 170 -14.94 0.18 11.56
CA GLU A 170 -15.29 0.30 10.14
C GLU A 170 -14.26 -0.38 9.24
N ALA A 171 -12.95 -0.30 9.55
CA ALA A 171 -11.93 -1.05 8.81
C ALA A 171 -12.23 -2.55 8.75
N ARG A 172 -12.55 -3.18 9.89
CA ARG A 172 -12.91 -4.62 9.96
C ARG A 172 -14.20 -4.96 9.23
N LYS A 173 -15.20 -4.06 9.26
CA LYS A 173 -16.43 -4.21 8.48
C LYS A 173 -16.12 -4.27 6.98
N TYR A 174 -15.26 -3.38 6.48
CA TYR A 174 -14.80 -3.42 5.09
C TYR A 174 -14.04 -4.70 4.76
N ILE A 175 -13.13 -5.14 5.63
CA ILE A 175 -12.41 -6.43 5.47
C ILE A 175 -13.40 -7.59 5.36
N THR A 176 -14.41 -7.62 6.24
CA THR A 176 -15.42 -8.68 6.25
C THR A 176 -16.25 -8.68 4.97
N GLU A 177 -16.72 -7.50 4.56
CA GLU A 177 -17.52 -7.35 3.34
C GLU A 177 -16.75 -7.79 2.09
N ILE A 178 -15.53 -7.28 1.91
CA ILE A 178 -14.76 -7.60 0.71
C ILE A 178 -14.27 -9.06 0.72
N SER A 179 -13.95 -9.63 1.89
CA SER A 179 -13.58 -11.04 1.99
C SER A 179 -14.72 -11.96 1.52
N ALA A 180 -15.98 -11.58 1.78
CA ALA A 180 -17.15 -12.34 1.33
C ALA A 180 -17.37 -12.25 -0.20
N LYS A 181 -16.92 -11.17 -0.84
CA LYS A 181 -17.13 -10.88 -2.28
C LYS A 181 -15.89 -11.10 -3.15
N ALA A 182 -14.73 -11.34 -2.55
CA ALA A 182 -13.44 -11.33 -3.24
C ALA A 182 -13.40 -12.25 -4.46
N LYS A 183 -13.91 -13.48 -4.31
CA LYS A 183 -14.00 -14.46 -5.40
C LYS A 183 -14.90 -13.98 -6.54
N ASP A 184 -16.07 -13.45 -6.23
CA ASP A 184 -17.04 -12.97 -7.22
C ASP A 184 -16.50 -11.77 -8.00
N LEU A 185 -15.73 -10.91 -7.33
CA LEU A 185 -15.04 -9.77 -7.91
C LEU A 185 -13.75 -10.16 -8.68
N GLY A 186 -13.37 -11.44 -8.65
CA GLY A 186 -12.16 -11.95 -9.30
C GLY A 186 -10.87 -11.41 -8.67
N LEU A 187 -10.89 -11.13 -7.38
CA LEU A 187 -9.70 -10.68 -6.67
C LEU A 187 -8.76 -11.87 -6.41
N PRO A 188 -7.44 -11.66 -6.43
CA PRO A 188 -6.46 -12.71 -6.13
C PRO A 188 -6.70 -13.38 -4.78
N ASP A 189 -6.46 -14.69 -4.70
CA ASP A 189 -6.65 -15.48 -3.46
C ASP A 189 -5.86 -14.92 -2.26
N ASP A 190 -4.70 -14.31 -2.52
CA ASP A 190 -3.83 -13.74 -1.50
C ASP A 190 -4.34 -12.41 -0.92
N PHE A 191 -5.25 -11.73 -1.62
CA PHE A 191 -5.78 -10.44 -1.18
C PHE A 191 -6.51 -10.52 0.16
N VAL A 192 -7.30 -11.59 0.39
CA VAL A 192 -7.97 -11.80 1.68
C VAL A 192 -6.95 -12.03 2.79
N GLY A 193 -5.84 -12.71 2.51
CA GLY A 193 -4.76 -12.90 3.47
C GLY A 193 -4.06 -11.58 3.83
N GLU A 194 -3.85 -10.68 2.86
CA GLU A 194 -3.33 -9.33 3.09
C GLU A 194 -4.23 -8.51 4.02
N LEU A 195 -5.54 -8.54 3.79
CA LEU A 195 -6.49 -7.84 4.64
C LEU A 195 -6.54 -8.40 6.06
N LYS A 196 -6.40 -9.72 6.22
CA LYS A 196 -6.28 -10.35 7.55
C LYS A 196 -5.01 -9.93 8.29
N LEU A 197 -3.89 -9.72 7.58
CA LEU A 197 -2.69 -9.15 8.21
C LEU A 197 -2.94 -7.74 8.75
N LYS A 198 -3.69 -6.91 8.00
CA LYS A 198 -4.11 -5.58 8.48
C LYS A 198 -5.02 -5.70 9.70
N ASP A 199 -5.95 -6.65 9.72
CA ASP A 199 -6.78 -6.92 10.89
C ASP A 199 -5.97 -7.28 12.15
N ALA A 200 -5.00 -8.19 12.00
CA ALA A 200 -4.10 -8.55 13.08
C ALA A 200 -3.28 -7.34 13.60
N ARG A 201 -2.79 -6.49 12.70
CA ARG A 201 -2.09 -5.24 13.06
C ARG A 201 -2.99 -4.24 13.78
N MET A 202 -4.27 -4.15 13.42
CA MET A 202 -5.23 -3.33 14.17
C MET A 202 -5.39 -3.85 15.61
N TYR A 203 -5.49 -5.17 15.79
CA TYR A 203 -5.50 -5.77 17.13
C TYR A 203 -4.22 -5.46 17.92
N GLU A 204 -3.03 -5.53 17.29
CA GLU A 204 -1.76 -5.13 17.92
C GLU A 204 -1.79 -3.68 18.41
N ARG A 205 -2.25 -2.74 17.55
CA ARG A 205 -2.35 -1.31 17.89
C ARG A 205 -3.34 -1.03 19.01
N GLN A 206 -4.33 -1.90 19.20
CA GLN A 206 -5.28 -1.85 20.32
C GLN A 206 -4.76 -2.54 21.58
N GLY A 207 -3.54 -3.10 21.57
CA GLY A 207 -2.99 -3.91 22.66
C GLY A 207 -3.66 -5.28 22.83
N GLN A 208 -4.48 -5.70 21.85
CA GLN A 208 -5.24 -6.94 21.88
C GLN A 208 -4.43 -8.09 21.27
N SER A 209 -3.35 -8.51 21.97
CA SER A 209 -2.43 -9.55 21.48
C SER A 209 -3.08 -10.93 21.28
N GLY A 210 -4.10 -11.28 22.08
CA GLY A 210 -4.82 -12.55 21.95
C GLY A 210 -5.53 -12.72 20.60
N PRO A 211 -6.45 -11.80 20.22
CA PRO A 211 -7.04 -11.79 18.89
C PRO A 211 -6.02 -11.71 17.74
N ALA A 212 -4.99 -10.86 17.86
CA ALA A 212 -3.93 -10.75 16.85
C ALA A 212 -3.23 -12.11 16.62
N LEU A 213 -2.87 -12.79 17.71
CA LEU A 213 -2.26 -14.12 17.69
C LEU A 213 -3.12 -15.15 16.95
N GLY A 214 -4.44 -15.14 17.19
CA GLY A 214 -5.39 -16.01 16.50
C GLY A 214 -5.36 -15.82 14.98
N VAL A 215 -5.34 -14.56 14.52
CA VAL A 215 -5.28 -14.24 13.08
C VAL A 215 -3.94 -14.67 12.47
N TYR A 216 -2.80 -14.34 13.11
CA TYR A 216 -1.49 -14.73 12.61
C TYR A 216 -1.29 -16.24 12.52
N ASN A 217 -1.73 -16.99 13.54
CA ASN A 217 -1.66 -18.46 13.52
C ASN A 217 -2.41 -19.06 12.33
N GLY A 218 -3.56 -18.47 11.95
CA GLY A 218 -4.32 -18.87 10.77
C GLY A 218 -3.61 -18.61 9.43
N LEU A 219 -2.55 -17.80 9.42
CA LEU A 219 -1.82 -17.40 8.21
C LEU A 219 -0.42 -18.02 8.09
N LEU A 220 0.07 -18.78 9.09
CA LEU A 220 1.42 -19.36 9.08
C LEU A 220 1.68 -20.37 7.96
N ASN A 221 0.62 -20.97 7.41
CA ASN A 221 0.69 -21.93 6.30
C ASN A 221 0.13 -21.35 4.99
N HIS A 222 0.04 -20.03 4.87
CA HIS A 222 -0.47 -19.38 3.66
C HIS A 222 0.47 -19.66 2.47
N LYS A 223 -0.10 -19.95 1.28
CA LYS A 223 0.67 -20.34 0.09
C LYS A 223 1.57 -19.21 -0.45
N THR A 224 1.15 -17.96 -0.27
CA THR A 224 1.92 -16.77 -0.64
C THR A 224 2.97 -16.46 0.42
N PRO A 225 4.28 -16.58 0.12
CA PRO A 225 5.35 -16.42 1.12
C PRO A 225 5.32 -15.05 1.83
N ARG A 226 5.00 -13.96 1.11
CA ARG A 226 4.88 -12.63 1.71
C ARG A 226 3.90 -12.61 2.90
N ILE A 227 2.76 -13.29 2.77
CA ILE A 227 1.73 -13.34 3.81
C ILE A 227 2.18 -14.22 4.97
N GLN A 228 2.73 -15.39 4.67
CA GLN A 228 3.28 -16.31 5.65
C GLN A 228 4.35 -15.64 6.53
N TRP A 229 5.33 -14.97 5.92
CA TRP A 229 6.43 -14.35 6.66
C TRP A 229 6.01 -13.10 7.42
N ALA A 230 5.04 -12.34 6.90
CA ALA A 230 4.41 -11.26 7.66
C ALA A 230 3.66 -11.81 8.90
N ALA A 231 3.00 -12.95 8.76
CA ALA A 231 2.33 -13.62 9.88
C ALA A 231 3.33 -14.14 10.94
N TYR A 232 4.47 -14.71 10.53
CA TYR A 232 5.53 -15.08 11.47
C TYR A 232 6.12 -13.87 12.22
N ALA A 233 6.32 -12.74 11.53
CA ALA A 233 6.79 -11.52 12.17
C ALA A 233 5.75 -11.01 13.20
N GLY A 234 4.46 -11.01 12.85
CA GLY A 234 3.37 -10.65 13.76
C GLY A 234 3.22 -11.60 14.96
N LEU A 235 3.38 -12.90 14.73
CA LEU A 235 3.44 -13.92 15.79
C LEU A 235 4.57 -13.63 16.78
N GLY A 236 5.76 -13.31 16.28
CA GLY A 236 6.90 -12.91 17.11
C GLY A 236 6.58 -11.69 17.98
N THR A 237 5.90 -10.68 17.41
CA THR A 237 5.46 -9.50 18.18
C THR A 237 4.48 -9.88 19.29
N CYS A 238 3.50 -10.74 19.00
CA CYS A 238 2.55 -11.20 20.01
C CYS A 238 3.25 -11.98 21.14
N GLN A 239 4.22 -12.83 20.81
CA GLN A 239 5.04 -13.57 21.77
C GLN A 239 5.91 -12.65 22.61
N LEU A 240 6.51 -11.61 22.00
CA LEU A 240 7.29 -10.60 22.70
C LEU A 240 6.45 -9.86 23.75
N ILE A 241 5.23 -9.44 23.39
CA ILE A 241 4.27 -8.80 24.31
C ILE A 241 3.90 -9.76 25.45
N ALA A 242 3.72 -11.05 25.15
CA ALA A 242 3.47 -12.10 26.13
C ALA A 242 4.72 -12.48 26.97
N LYS A 243 5.86 -11.81 26.76
CA LYS A 243 7.16 -12.09 27.40
C LYS A 243 7.69 -13.50 27.14
N GLU A 244 7.26 -14.13 26.05
CA GLU A 244 7.77 -15.43 25.59
C GLU A 244 9.01 -15.23 24.72
N TYR A 245 10.08 -14.65 25.29
CA TYR A 245 11.22 -14.13 24.54
C TYR A 245 11.91 -15.15 23.63
N ASP A 246 12.10 -16.39 24.09
CA ASP A 246 12.71 -17.45 23.28
C ASP A 246 11.86 -17.81 22.06
N LYS A 247 10.53 -17.86 22.24
CA LYS A 247 9.59 -18.11 21.13
C LYS A 247 9.58 -16.94 20.15
N ALA A 248 9.53 -15.71 20.67
CA ALA A 248 9.57 -14.49 19.87
C ALA A 248 10.85 -14.46 19.00
N LYS A 249 12.01 -14.68 19.62
CA LYS A 249 13.30 -14.80 18.93
C LYS A 249 13.27 -15.86 17.83
N SER A 250 12.74 -17.05 18.13
CA SER A 250 12.60 -18.13 17.13
C SER A 250 11.72 -17.71 15.95
N SER A 251 10.58 -17.06 16.20
CA SER A 251 9.66 -16.59 15.16
C SER A 251 10.31 -15.52 14.27
N PHE A 252 11.01 -14.54 14.86
CA PHE A 252 11.71 -13.52 14.10
C PHE A 252 12.88 -14.09 13.29
N GLN A 253 13.65 -15.02 13.86
CA GLN A 253 14.75 -15.67 13.17
C GLN A 253 14.27 -16.45 11.94
N LYS A 254 13.12 -17.14 12.04
CA LYS A 254 12.51 -17.80 10.88
C LYS A 254 12.23 -16.85 9.72
N VAL A 255 11.75 -15.63 10.00
CA VAL A 255 11.53 -14.62 8.96
C VAL A 255 12.86 -14.19 8.35
N ILE A 256 13.87 -13.90 9.18
CA ILE A 256 15.21 -13.47 8.73
C ILE A 256 15.87 -14.53 7.84
N ASP A 257 15.72 -15.81 8.18
CA ASP A 257 16.37 -16.92 7.48
C ASP A 257 15.68 -17.28 6.15
N ASN A 258 14.37 -17.02 6.02
CA ASN A 258 13.57 -17.57 4.92
C ASN A 258 12.83 -16.54 4.06
N ALA A 259 12.64 -15.31 4.52
CA ALA A 259 11.96 -14.27 3.74
C ALA A 259 12.87 -13.75 2.62
N ASP A 260 12.29 -13.53 1.45
CA ASP A 260 13.00 -12.88 0.34
C ASP A 260 13.31 -11.42 0.69
N ARG A 261 14.44 -10.88 0.18
CA ARG A 261 14.86 -9.50 0.45
C ARG A 261 13.84 -8.44 0.00
N SER A 262 12.99 -8.75 -0.99
CA SER A 262 11.89 -7.89 -1.41
C SER A 262 10.79 -7.76 -0.35
N GLN A 263 10.75 -8.63 0.65
CA GLN A 263 9.77 -8.61 1.75
C GLN A 263 10.26 -7.71 2.90
N SER A 264 10.66 -6.49 2.55
CA SER A 264 11.22 -5.48 3.46
C SER A 264 10.36 -5.26 4.70
N ALA A 265 9.03 -5.29 4.56
CA ALA A 265 8.11 -5.12 5.68
C ALA A 265 8.26 -6.20 6.76
N SER A 266 8.26 -7.47 6.35
CA SER A 266 8.41 -8.60 7.26
C SER A 266 9.80 -8.64 7.86
N LEU A 267 10.84 -8.38 7.05
CA LEU A 267 12.23 -8.34 7.51
C LEU A 267 12.47 -7.21 8.51
N GLY A 268 12.03 -5.99 8.22
CA GLY A 268 12.17 -4.85 9.12
C GLY A 268 11.49 -5.08 10.47
N ARG A 269 10.26 -5.61 10.46
CA ARG A 269 9.56 -6.02 11.67
C ARG A 269 10.31 -7.11 12.44
N ALA A 270 10.85 -8.11 11.75
CA ALA A 270 11.59 -9.21 12.38
C ALA A 270 12.90 -8.75 13.03
N TYR A 271 13.69 -7.89 12.36
CA TYR A 271 14.90 -7.32 12.95
C TYR A 271 14.58 -6.45 14.15
N ASN A 272 13.54 -5.61 14.08
CA ASN A 272 13.11 -4.82 15.25
C ASN A 272 12.78 -5.72 16.44
N GLY A 273 11.95 -6.74 16.21
CA GLY A 273 11.55 -7.68 17.23
C GLY A 273 12.71 -8.47 17.82
N LEU A 274 13.68 -8.87 17.00
CA LEU A 274 14.92 -9.51 17.46
C LEU A 274 15.75 -8.55 18.33
N GLY A 275 15.89 -7.29 17.92
CA GLY A 275 16.55 -6.25 18.72
C GLY A 275 15.91 -6.07 20.09
N GLU A 276 14.58 -6.06 20.16
CA GLU A 276 13.86 -6.02 21.43
C GLU A 276 14.08 -7.27 22.29
N CYS A 277 14.11 -8.47 21.69
CA CYS A 277 14.44 -9.70 22.42
C CYS A 277 15.86 -9.68 23.00
N LEU A 278 16.82 -9.04 22.32
CA LEU A 278 18.20 -8.92 22.83
C LEU A 278 18.25 -8.00 24.06
N LEU A 279 17.50 -6.91 24.04
CA LEU A 279 17.43 -5.97 25.17
C LEU A 279 16.77 -6.57 26.41
N THR A 280 15.89 -7.57 26.26
CA THR A 280 15.27 -8.26 27.40
C THR A 280 16.22 -9.23 28.11
N GLY A 281 17.29 -9.66 27.43
CA GLY A 281 18.39 -10.46 28.01
C GLY A 281 19.34 -9.67 28.92
N GLY A 282 19.09 -8.36 29.11
CA GLY A 282 19.89 -7.46 29.94
C GLY A 282 20.56 -6.35 29.14
N LEU A 283 20.80 -5.20 29.79
CA LEU A 283 21.39 -4.00 29.18
C LEU A 283 22.92 -4.00 29.25
N THR A 284 23.55 -5.08 28.80
CA THR A 284 25.01 -5.11 28.62
C THR A 284 25.40 -4.33 27.36
N ALA A 285 26.62 -3.80 27.32
CA ALA A 285 27.11 -3.09 26.13
C ALA A 285 27.07 -3.96 24.86
N GLU A 286 27.27 -5.27 25.01
CA GLU A 286 27.18 -6.25 23.92
C GLU A 286 25.75 -6.39 23.40
N ASN A 287 24.78 -6.69 24.27
CA ASN A 287 23.37 -6.82 23.89
C ASN A 287 22.84 -5.53 23.25
N VAL A 288 23.20 -4.37 23.80
CA VAL A 288 22.77 -3.07 23.26
C VAL A 288 23.38 -2.81 21.88
N LYS A 289 24.63 -3.23 21.62
CA LYS A 289 25.26 -3.14 20.29
C LYS A 289 24.58 -4.05 19.28
N GLU A 290 24.29 -5.31 19.65
CA GLU A 290 23.59 -6.24 18.74
C GLU A 290 22.16 -5.76 18.43
N ALA A 291 21.44 -5.28 19.44
CA ALA A 291 20.12 -4.69 19.25
C ALA A 291 20.18 -3.45 18.35
N LEU A 292 21.16 -2.57 18.56
CA LEU A 292 21.39 -1.40 17.71
C LEU A 292 21.59 -1.80 16.24
N LEU A 293 22.39 -2.82 15.96
CA LEU A 293 22.60 -3.31 14.60
C LEU A 293 21.29 -3.79 13.96
N CYS A 294 20.42 -4.46 14.73
CA CYS A 294 19.11 -4.88 14.25
C CYS A 294 18.25 -3.68 13.86
N PHE A 295 18.14 -2.67 14.73
CA PHE A 295 17.35 -1.47 14.45
C PHE A 295 17.92 -0.65 13.28
N LEU A 296 19.24 -0.48 13.21
CA LEU A 296 19.89 0.23 12.10
C LEU A 296 19.68 -0.49 10.77
N ARG A 297 19.60 -1.82 10.76
CA ARG A 297 19.29 -2.58 9.55
C ARG A 297 17.90 -2.23 9.01
N THR A 298 16.91 -2.09 9.89
CA THR A 298 15.58 -1.62 9.49
C THR A 298 15.61 -0.20 8.94
N VAL A 299 16.28 0.73 9.64
CA VAL A 299 16.39 2.13 9.22
C VAL A 299 17.12 2.30 7.88
N THR A 300 18.12 1.46 7.59
CA THR A 300 18.99 1.62 6.42
C THR A 300 18.55 0.82 5.21
N LEU A 301 18.01 -0.39 5.40
CA LEU A 301 17.68 -1.32 4.31
C LEU A 301 16.19 -1.40 4.01
N TYR A 302 15.31 -1.07 4.97
CA TYR A 302 13.87 -1.30 4.86
C TYR A 302 13.09 0.00 5.05
N LEU A 303 13.36 0.97 4.15
CA LEU A 303 12.63 2.23 4.11
C LEU A 303 11.13 1.98 3.84
N PRO A 304 10.25 2.76 4.47
CA PRO A 304 8.81 2.60 4.28
C PRO A 304 8.42 2.96 2.84
N SER A 305 7.85 1.99 2.13
CA SER A 305 7.13 2.21 0.87
C SER A 305 5.63 2.19 1.18
N GLY A 306 5.04 3.36 1.43
CA GLY A 306 3.64 3.46 1.84
C GLY A 306 3.42 3.24 3.34
N THR A 307 2.20 2.82 3.72
CA THR A 307 1.73 2.77 5.12
C THR A 307 2.21 1.54 5.90
N ASP A 308 2.51 0.43 5.21
CA ASP A 308 2.75 -0.88 5.84
C ASP A 308 4.00 -0.98 6.71
N LEU A 309 4.88 0.01 6.67
CA LEU A 309 6.18 0.03 7.35
C LEU A 309 6.40 1.25 8.25
N ILE A 310 5.47 2.20 8.28
CA ILE A 310 5.66 3.47 9.01
C ILE A 310 5.93 3.19 10.50
N ASP A 311 5.12 2.34 11.13
CA ASP A 311 5.26 1.99 12.55
C ASP A 311 6.59 1.32 12.85
N ASP A 312 6.96 0.33 12.03
CA ASP A 312 8.16 -0.47 12.24
C ASP A 312 9.42 0.39 11.99
N HIS A 313 9.41 1.25 10.98
CA HIS A 313 10.53 2.16 10.72
C HIS A 313 10.66 3.24 11.80
N ALA A 314 9.56 3.88 12.19
CA ALA A 314 9.54 4.85 13.28
C ALA A 314 10.04 4.22 14.60
N LYS A 315 9.58 2.99 14.91
CA LYS A 315 10.03 2.24 16.08
C LYS A 315 11.53 1.93 16.02
N ALA A 316 12.03 1.51 14.86
CA ALA A 316 13.45 1.24 14.68
C ALA A 316 14.32 2.48 14.90
N MET A 317 13.93 3.64 14.36
CA MET A 317 14.65 4.90 14.57
C MET A 317 14.66 5.30 16.05
N MET A 318 13.49 5.24 16.70
CA MET A 318 13.37 5.53 18.13
C MET A 318 14.25 4.59 18.96
N MET A 319 14.13 3.28 18.77
CA MET A 319 14.88 2.29 19.53
C MET A 319 16.39 2.36 19.25
N GLY A 320 16.81 2.58 18.00
CA GLY A 320 18.21 2.79 17.65
C GLY A 320 18.80 4.02 18.34
N ALA A 321 18.05 5.12 18.42
CA ALA A 321 18.46 6.32 19.15
C ALA A 321 18.62 6.02 20.66
N ARG A 322 17.68 5.29 21.27
CA ARG A 322 17.79 4.87 22.69
C ARG A 322 18.98 3.94 22.94
N CYS A 323 19.30 3.05 22.00
CA CYS A 323 20.51 2.23 22.06
C CYS A 323 21.78 3.09 22.06
N PHE A 324 21.90 4.08 21.16
CA PHE A 324 23.05 5.00 21.18
C PHE A 324 23.17 5.77 22.51
N HIS A 325 22.06 6.26 23.04
CA HIS A 325 22.04 6.97 24.32
C HIS A 325 22.50 6.07 25.47
N THR A 326 22.01 4.83 25.50
CA THR A 326 22.40 3.83 26.52
C THR A 326 23.88 3.45 26.40
N LEU A 327 24.40 3.29 25.18
CA LEU A 327 25.83 3.03 24.97
C LEU A 327 26.70 4.21 25.43
N ALA A 328 26.25 5.44 25.21
CA ALA A 328 26.96 6.63 25.72
C ALA A 328 26.99 6.67 27.26
N ASP A 329 25.92 6.22 27.92
CA ASP A 329 25.85 6.12 29.39
C ASP A 329 26.79 5.02 29.94
N LEU A 330 26.96 3.91 29.20
CA LEU A 330 27.84 2.80 29.58
C LEU A 330 29.32 3.04 29.24
N GLU A 331 29.62 4.00 28.36
CA GLU A 331 30.97 4.29 27.89
C GLU A 331 31.76 5.10 28.93
N THR A 332 33.02 4.71 29.16
CA THR A 332 33.92 5.35 30.12
C THR A 332 34.93 6.28 29.45
N VAL A 333 35.19 6.10 28.15
CA VAL A 333 36.08 6.96 27.37
C VAL A 333 35.28 8.16 26.82
N GLN A 334 35.63 9.37 27.28
CA GLN A 334 34.88 10.60 26.97
C GLN A 334 34.71 10.84 25.46
N GLU A 335 35.76 10.66 24.66
CA GLU A 335 35.69 10.84 23.20
C GLU A 335 34.67 9.90 22.54
N ALA A 336 34.67 8.62 22.94
CA ALA A 336 33.71 7.63 22.43
C ALA A 336 32.28 7.95 22.89
N LYS A 337 32.12 8.42 24.13
CA LYS A 337 30.85 8.90 24.68
C LYS A 337 30.29 10.08 23.90
N ASP A 338 31.11 11.07 23.59
CA ASP A 338 30.70 12.25 22.80
C ASP A 338 30.26 11.84 21.40
N LYS A 339 30.98 10.91 20.76
CA LYS A 339 30.61 10.36 19.46
C LYS A 339 29.24 9.65 19.50
N LEU A 340 29.01 8.78 20.48
CA LEU A 340 27.73 8.08 20.64
C LEU A 340 26.58 9.05 20.93
N THR A 341 26.82 10.07 21.74
CA THR A 341 25.87 11.15 22.02
C THR A 341 25.49 11.90 20.75
N GLY A 342 26.47 12.20 19.89
CA GLY A 342 26.23 12.83 18.59
C GLY A 342 25.37 11.98 17.66
N GLU A 343 25.59 10.65 17.60
CA GLU A 343 24.77 9.75 16.80
C GLU A 343 23.34 9.59 17.35
N TRP A 344 23.16 9.56 18.68
CA TRP A 344 21.84 9.63 19.31
C TRP A 344 21.09 10.90 18.89
N GLN A 345 21.71 12.07 19.02
CA GLN A 345 21.09 13.35 18.67
C GLN A 345 20.68 13.40 17.19
N LYS A 346 21.55 12.93 16.28
CA LYS A 346 21.25 12.86 14.84
C LYS A 346 20.04 11.97 14.57
N LEU A 347 20.00 10.77 15.13
CA LEU A 347 18.92 9.81 14.87
C LEU A 347 17.60 10.25 15.52
N ALA A 348 17.65 10.79 16.75
CA ALA A 348 16.49 11.34 17.44
C ALA A 348 15.92 12.57 16.73
N GLY A 349 16.78 13.45 16.21
CA GLY A 349 16.37 14.60 15.39
C GLY A 349 15.65 14.15 14.12
N ARG A 350 16.24 13.21 13.37
CA ARG A 350 15.58 12.64 12.18
C ARG A 350 14.23 11.98 12.50
N PHE A 351 14.13 11.29 13.64
CA PHE A 351 12.87 10.72 14.11
C PHE A 351 11.82 11.83 14.35
N ASN A 352 12.19 12.89 15.07
CA ASN A 352 11.30 14.02 15.33
C ASN A 352 10.79 14.66 14.04
N ASP A 353 11.69 14.93 13.10
CA ASP A 353 11.36 15.61 11.84
C ASP A 353 10.46 14.75 10.95
N THR A 354 10.63 13.42 11.00
CA THR A 354 9.88 12.48 10.14
C THR A 354 8.56 12.02 10.78
N TYR A 355 8.55 11.81 12.10
CA TYR A 355 7.50 11.06 12.82
C TYR A 355 6.99 11.74 14.09
N GLY A 356 7.56 12.88 14.50
CA GLY A 356 7.25 13.50 15.80
C GLY A 356 5.77 13.89 15.98
N GLY A 357 5.10 14.27 14.89
CA GLY A 357 3.66 14.58 14.88
C GLY A 357 2.78 13.34 15.04
N ASP A 358 3.17 12.22 14.45
CA ASP A 358 2.38 10.98 14.43
C ASP A 358 2.58 10.14 15.70
N PHE A 359 3.76 10.23 16.32
CA PHE A 359 4.14 9.45 17.50
C PHE A 359 4.63 10.33 18.66
N PRO A 360 3.81 11.26 19.19
CA PRO A 360 4.23 12.21 20.22
C PRO A 360 4.71 11.52 21.51
N ASN A 361 4.14 10.36 21.85
CA ASN A 361 4.58 9.58 23.01
C ASN A 361 5.99 8.99 22.82
N TRP A 362 6.35 8.62 21.59
CA TRP A 362 7.67 8.06 21.28
C TRP A 362 8.74 9.15 21.24
N LEU A 363 8.37 10.38 20.88
CA LEU A 363 9.25 11.54 20.97
C LEU A 363 9.70 11.85 22.40
N LYS A 364 8.88 11.50 23.40
CA LYS A 364 9.33 11.56 24.79
C LYS A 364 10.33 10.44 25.09
N ALA A 365 9.98 9.21 24.74
CA ALA A 365 10.81 8.03 25.00
C ALA A 365 12.18 8.05 24.32
N VAL A 366 12.32 8.67 23.13
CA VAL A 366 13.61 8.76 22.40
C VAL A 366 14.67 9.57 23.15
N LYS A 367 14.25 10.40 24.12
CA LYS A 367 15.13 11.23 24.95
C LYS A 367 15.61 10.51 26.21
N GLU A 368 15.06 9.33 26.50
CA GLU A 368 15.36 8.55 27.70
C GLU A 368 16.20 7.32 27.31
N PRO A 369 17.25 6.96 28.10
CA PRO A 369 18.00 5.74 27.83
C PRO A 369 17.12 4.51 28.06
N LEU A 370 17.60 3.32 27.67
CA LEU A 370 16.89 2.08 27.91
C LEU A 370 16.83 1.78 29.42
N GLY A 371 15.69 1.29 29.91
CA GLY A 371 15.50 0.88 31.31
C GLY A 371 15.18 2.01 32.31
N LYS A 372 15.12 3.26 31.86
CA LYS A 372 14.47 4.39 32.55
C LYS A 372 13.15 4.67 31.85
#